data_AF-A0A1V6AST3-F1
#
_entry.id   AF-A0A1V6AST3-F1
#
_cell.length_a   1.000
_cell.length_b   1.000
_cell.length_c   1.000
_cell.angle_alpha   90.00
_cell.angle_beta   90.00
_cell.angle_gamma   90.00
#
_symmetry.space_group_name_H-M   'P 1'
#
loop_
_entity.id
_entity.type
_entity.pdbx_description
1 polymer ?
#
loop_
_entity_poly.entity_id
_entity_poly.type
_entity_poly.pdbx_seq_one_letter_code
_entity_poly.pdbx_strand_id
1 'polypeptide(L)' 'MEKLVCILAIDDEESFPFFVKHHLETITTHNFKIITANSSKEGLKPAKIYKPDLSGMEVTEELLLDDGTKSIPIFF' A
#
# COMPACT_ATOMS: atom_id res chain seq x y z
N MET A 1 -22.49 -1.53 -5.63
CA MET A 1 -21.23 -0.79 -5.80
C MET A 1 -20.17 -1.60 -5.11
N GLU A 2 -19.15 -2.06 -5.83
CA GLU A 2 -18.07 -2.83 -5.21
C GLU A 2 -17.29 -1.94 -4.25
N LYS A 3 -16.87 -2.52 -3.12
CA LYS A 3 -16.10 -1.81 -2.08
C LYS A 3 -14.78 -1.35 -2.69
N LEU A 4 -14.44 -0.07 -2.50
CA LEU A 4 -13.11 0.43 -2.83
C LEU A 4 -12.09 -0.22 -1.89
N VAL A 5 -11.08 -0.90 -2.45
CA VAL A 5 -9.97 -1.50 -1.70
C VAL A 5 -8.75 -0.60 -1.87
N CYS A 6 -8.27 -0.04 -0.77
CA CYS A 6 -7.08 0.81 -0.77
C CYS A 6 -5.84 -0.02 -0.43
N ILE A 7 -4.85 -0.01 -1.30
CA ILE A 7 -3.60 -0.77 -1.13
C ILE A 7 -2.43 0.20 -1.09
N LEU A 8 -1.52 0.00 -0.16
CA LEU A 8 -0.24 0.69 -0.09
C LEU A 8 0.88 -0.24 -0.58
N ALA A 9 1.47 0.05 -1.73
CA ALA A 9 2.63 -0.64 -2.26
C ALA A 9 3.90 0.12 -1.87
N ILE A 10 4.85 -0.54 -1.21
CA ILE A 10 6.13 0.04 -0.81
C ILE A 10 7.23 -0.77 -1.46
N ASP A 11 8.16 -0.13 -2.15
CA ASP A 11 9.32 -0.82 -2.71
C ASP A 11 10.43 0.19 -2.95
N ASP A 12 11.69 -0.16 -2.70
CA ASP A 12 12.81 0.75 -2.93
C ASP A 12 13.13 0.93 -4.42
N GLU A 13 12.64 0.04 -5.28
CA GLU A 13 12.66 0.16 -6.74
C GLU A 13 11.42 0.90 -7.27
N GLU A 14 11.57 2.17 -7.65
CA GLU A 14 10.47 3.04 -8.13
C GLU A 14 9.66 2.44 -9.29
N SER A 15 10.28 1.59 -10.11
CA SER A 15 9.64 0.96 -11.26
C SER A 15 8.50 0.02 -10.84
N PHE A 16 8.66 -0.68 -9.71
CA PHE A 16 7.78 -1.78 -9.32
C PHE A 16 6.41 -1.29 -8.78
N PRO A 17 6.33 -0.38 -7.79
CA PRO A 17 5.07 0.19 -7.31
C PRO A 17 4.28 0.88 -8.43
N PHE A 18 4.99 1.48 -9.40
CA PHE A 18 4.38 2.08 -10.58
C PHE A 18 3.64 1.05 -11.44
N PHE A 19 4.27 -0.09 -11.77
CA PHE A 19 3.63 -1.16 -12.54
C PHE A 19 2.46 -1.80 -11.79
N VAL A 20 2.61 -2.04 -10.48
CA VAL A 20 1.52 -2.57 -9.63
C VAL A 20 0.31 -1.63 -9.64
N LYS A 21 0.55 -0.33 -9.46
CA LYS A 21 -0.49 0.68 -9.54
C LYS A 21 -1.20 0.65 -10.89
N HIS A 22 -0.44 0.72 -11.98
CA HIS A 22 -1.02 0.73 -13.31
C HIS A 22 -1.82 -0.56 -13.59
N HIS A 23 -1.29 -1.72 -13.21
CA HIS A 23 -1.97 -2.98 -13.41
C HIS A 23 -3.27 -3.05 -12.60
N LEU A 24 -3.23 -2.84 -11.29
CA LEU A 24 -4.40 -2.99 -10.43
C LEU A 24 -5.48 -1.93 -10.66
N GLU A 25 -5.12 -0.68 -10.96
CA GLU A 25 -6.10 0.37 -11.26
C GLU A 25 -6.74 0.20 -12.65
N THR A 26 -6.13 -0.58 -13.55
CA THR A 26 -6.73 -0.93 -14.85
C THR A 26 -7.66 -2.14 -14.80
N ILE A 27 -7.61 -2.93 -13.71
CA ILE A 27 -8.55 -4.04 -13.50
C ILE A 27 -9.92 -3.46 -13.16
N THR A 28 -10.88 -3.59 -14.08
CA THR A 28 -12.24 -3.03 -13.94
C THR A 28 -13.17 -3.90 -13.10
N THR A 29 -12.74 -5.11 -12.73
CA THR A 29 -13.54 -6.07 -11.96
C THR A 29 -13.57 -5.78 -10.47
N HIS A 30 -12.73 -4.86 -10.00
CA HIS A 30 -12.64 -4.44 -8.61
C HIS A 30 -12.25 -2.97 -8.58
N ASN A 31 -12.74 -2.23 -7.59
CA ASN A 31 -12.38 -0.83 -7.43
C ASN A 31 -11.14 -0.73 -6.53
N PHE A 32 -9.95 -0.69 -7.13
CA PHE A 32 -8.70 -0.53 -6.40
C PHE A 32 -8.24 0.93 -6.39
N LYS A 33 -7.67 1.36 -5.26
CA LYS A 33 -6.90 2.59 -5.16
C LYS A 33 -5.51 2.25 -4.66
N ILE A 34 -4.50 2.48 -5.49
CA ILE A 34 -3.12 2.13 -5.15
C ILE A 34 -2.35 3.39 -4.76
N ILE A 35 -1.77 3.33 -3.57
CA ILE A 35 -0.85 4.34 -3.05
C ILE A 35 0.54 3.72 -3.10
N THR A 36 1.52 4.47 -3.59
CA THR A 36 2.89 4.02 -3.73
C THR A 36 3.78 4.79 -2.77
N ALA A 37 4.82 4.16 -2.26
CA ALA A 37 5.91 4.80 -1.53
C ALA A 37 7.22 4.08 -1.87
N ASN A 38 8.34 4.82 -1.85
CA ASN A 38 9.64 4.25 -2.23
C ASN A 38 10.49 3.88 -1.02
N SER A 39 9.93 4.00 0.17
CA SER A 39 10.53 3.59 1.43
C SER A 39 9.44 3.48 2.49
N SER A 40 9.70 2.73 3.54
CA SER A 40 8.74 2.64 4.64
C SER A 40 8.52 3.95 5.39
N LYS A 41 9.57 4.78 5.52
CA LYS A 41 9.43 6.11 6.13
C LYS A 41 8.48 6.99 5.32
N GLU A 42 8.57 6.91 3.99
CA GLU A 42 7.63 7.57 3.10
C GLU A 42 6.23 6.95 3.20
N GLY A 43 6.13 5.63 3.32
CA GLY A 43 4.89 4.87 3.45
C GLY A 43 4.13 5.08 4.76
N LEU A 44 4.81 5.48 5.84
CA LEU A 44 4.18 5.68 7.16
C LEU A 44 3.12 6.78 7.15
N LYS A 45 3.41 7.91 6.48
CA LYS A 45 2.48 9.03 6.37
C LYS A 45 1.20 8.66 5.61
N PRO A 46 1.24 8.10 4.39
CA PRO A 46 0.04 7.65 3.70
C PRO A 46 -0.65 6.49 4.41
N ALA A 47 0.07 5.57 5.06
CA ALA A 47 -0.55 4.52 5.86
C ALA A 47 -1.46 5.09 6.96
N LYS A 48 -1.00 6.13 7.68
CA LYS A 48 -1.79 6.82 8.72
C LYS A 48 -2.97 7.60 8.17
N ILE A 49 -2.78 8.27 7.03
CA ILE A 49 -3.80 9.15 6.42
C ILE A 49 -4.90 8.32 5.77
N TYR A 50 -4.51 7.33 4.96
CA TYR A 50 -5.42 6.59 4.11
C TYR A 50 -5.91 5.27 4.71
N LYS A 51 -5.23 4.76 5.75
CA LYS A 51 -5.56 3.49 6.43
C LYS A 51 -5.86 2.39 5.41
N PRO A 52 -4.87 2.00 4.59
CA PRO A 52 -5.09 1.04 3.53
C PRO A 52 -5.61 -0.28 4.09
N ASP A 53 -6.46 -0.96 3.32
CA ASP A 53 -6.95 -2.29 3.65
C ASP A 53 -5.83 -3.34 3.59
N LEU A 54 -4.74 -3.03 2.89
CA LEU A 54 -3.62 -3.94 2.63
C LEU A 54 -2.33 -3.15 2.35
N SER A 55 -1.19 -3.60 2.87
CA SER A 55 0.15 -3.07 2.54
C SER A 55 1.05 -4.18 2.02
N GLY A 56 1.92 -3.93 1.04
CA GLY A 56 2.83 -4.96 0.55
C GLY A 56 4.08 -4.46 -0.12
N MET A 57 4.99 -5.43 -0.29
CA MET A 57 6.42 -5.35 -0.62
C MET A 57 7.23 -4.48 0.36
N GLU A 58 8.35 -5.03 0.84
CA GLU A 58 9.16 -4.60 1.98
C GLU A 58 8.47 -3.79 3.10
N VAL A 59 7.69 -4.48 3.94
CA VAL A 59 7.23 -3.88 5.19
C VAL A 59 8.40 -3.82 6.17
N THR A 60 8.83 -2.60 6.49
CA THR A 60 9.78 -2.40 7.58
C THR A 60 9.09 -2.49 8.94
N GLU A 61 9.90 -2.83 9.94
CA GLU A 61 9.56 -2.82 11.36
C GLU A 61 8.82 -1.53 11.78
N GLU A 62 9.05 -0.39 11.12
CA GLU A 62 8.41 0.90 11.42
C GLU A 62 6.87 0.85 11.34
N LEU A 63 6.31 0.15 10.36
CA LEU A 63 4.84 0.03 10.22
C LEU A 63 4.24 -0.90 11.28
N LEU A 64 5.01 -1.91 11.72
CA LEU A 64 4.60 -2.85 12.77
C LEU A 64 4.76 -2.26 14.18
N LEU A 65 5.71 -1.34 14.35
CA LEU A 65 5.97 -0.64 15.62
C LEU A 65 5.00 0.52 15.87
N ASP A 66 4.34 1.04 14.84
CA ASP A 66 3.37 2.13 14.97
C ASP A 66 1.95 1.61 15.25
N ASP A 67 1.38 2.04 16.37
CA ASP A 67 0.04 1.63 16.82
C ASP A 67 -1.08 1.94 15.81
N GLY A 68 -0.89 2.95 14.95
CA GLY A 68 -1.85 3.37 13.94
C GLY A 68 -1.81 2.56 12.64
N THR A 69 -0.75 1.78 12.42
CA THR A 69 -0.54 1.03 11.16
C THR A 69 -0.31 -0.47 11.37
N LYS A 70 0.03 -0.92 12.58
CA LYS A 70 0.35 -2.33 12.90
C LYS A 70 -0.76 -3.35 12.60
N SER A 71 -2.00 -2.90 12.42
CA SER A 71 -3.15 -3.75 12.09
C SER A 71 -3.38 -3.95 10.60
N ILE A 72 -2.61 -3.28 9.73
CA ILE A 72 -2.74 -3.39 8.28
C ILE A 72 -2.17 -4.76 7.85
N PRO A 73 -2.95 -5.61 7.15
CA PRO A 73 -2.46 -6.88 6.65
C PRO A 73 -1.32 -6.69 5.63
N ILE A 74 -0.34 -7.59 5.67
CA ILE A 74 0.89 -7.49 4.88
C ILE A 74 0.96 -8.65 3.87
N PHE A 75 1.29 -8.35 2.62
CA PHE A 75 1.59 -9.35 1.59
C PHE A 75 3.01 -9.16 1.02
N PHE A 76 3.66 -10.29 0.72
CA PHE A 76 4.99 -10.37 0.10
C PHE A 76 4.87 -10.79 -1.36
#